data_AF-A0A493STW8-F1
#
_entry.id   AF-A0A493STW8-F1
#
_cell.length_a   1.000
_cell.length_b   1.000
_cell.length_c   1.000
_cell.angle_alpha   90.00
_cell.angle_beta   90.00
_cell.angle_gamma   90.00
#
_symmetry.space_group_name_H-M   'P 1'
#
loop_
_entity.id
_entity.type
_entity.pdbx_description
1 polymer ?
#
loop_
_entity_poly.entity_id
_entity_poly.type
_entity_poly.pdbx_seq_one_letter_code
_entity_poly.pdbx_strand_id
1 'polypeptide(L)'
;MGQLRDAAIGVLVLSWYPPGLADDSGEPSDSLVPFILDAAQRYAIKVAFHIQPYKGRDDRTVHENIKYIMDKYGSHAAFYKYRTSTGRSLPLFYIYDSYLTPAESWANLLTPSGSHSLRNTAYDAVFIALLVEEGHKNDILSAGYDGMYTYFASNGFSFGSSHQNWKAIKTFCDSNNLMFIPSVGPGYIDTSIRPWNNHNTRNRVNGKYYETALQAALTVRPEIVSITSFNEWHEGTQIEKAVPKKTLTRLYLDYLPHQPNMYLELTRRWAEHFSKEKEQWLM
;
A
#
# COMPACT_ATOMS: atom_id res chain seq x y z
N MET A 1 9.89 -12.59 3.67
CA MET A 1 10.49 -12.70 2.31
C MET A 1 10.13 -14.00 1.59
N GLY A 2 10.48 -15.19 2.11
CA GLY A 2 10.07 -16.47 1.49
C GLY A 2 8.58 -16.57 1.18
N GLN A 3 7.71 -16.23 2.14
CA GLN A 3 6.26 -16.20 1.94
C GLN A 3 5.79 -15.19 0.86
N LEU A 4 6.45 -14.03 0.73
CA LEU A 4 6.12 -13.04 -0.31
C LEU A 4 6.45 -13.57 -1.70
N ARG A 5 7.64 -14.17 -1.85
CA ARG A 5 8.02 -14.88 -3.08
C ARG A 5 7.06 -16.03 -3.37
N ASP A 6 6.63 -16.75 -2.34
CA ASP A 6 5.63 -17.82 -2.50
C ASP A 6 4.25 -17.30 -2.90
N ALA A 7 3.93 -16.05 -2.59
CA ALA A 7 2.71 -15.40 -3.05
C ALA A 7 2.85 -14.75 -4.43
N ALA A 8 4.00 -14.90 -5.11
CA ALA A 8 4.36 -14.17 -6.33
C ALA A 8 4.26 -12.63 -6.19
N ILE A 9 4.49 -12.11 -4.98
CA ILE A 9 4.56 -10.67 -4.71
C ILE A 9 5.99 -10.21 -4.98
N GLY A 10 6.16 -9.19 -5.84
CA GLY A 10 7.48 -8.66 -6.20
C GLY A 10 7.96 -7.47 -5.36
N VAL A 11 7.04 -6.78 -4.65
CA VAL A 11 7.33 -5.54 -3.91
C VAL A 11 6.70 -5.61 -2.52
N LEU A 12 7.53 -5.41 -1.49
CA LEU A 12 7.07 -5.11 -0.13
C LEU A 12 6.96 -3.58 0.01
N VAL A 13 5.80 -3.08 0.39
CA VAL A 13 5.65 -1.67 0.78
C VAL A 13 5.79 -1.60 2.30
N LEU A 14 6.91 -1.06 2.77
CA LEU A 14 7.29 -1.04 4.18
C LEU A 14 6.66 0.17 4.89
N SER A 15 5.86 -0.08 5.93
CA SER A 15 5.42 0.95 6.88
C SER A 15 6.64 1.65 7.48
N TRP A 16 6.70 2.97 7.37
CA TRP A 16 7.89 3.74 7.74
C TRP A 16 7.55 5.01 8.52
N TYR A 17 8.30 5.20 9.60
CA TYR A 17 8.38 6.40 10.41
C TYR A 17 9.79 6.99 10.35
N PRO A 18 9.95 8.32 10.47
CA PRO A 18 11.26 8.95 10.56
C PRO A 18 12.11 8.41 11.72
N PRO A 19 13.45 8.48 11.63
CA PRO A 19 14.33 8.03 12.70
C PRO A 19 13.97 8.66 14.06
N GLY A 20 13.82 7.82 15.08
CA GLY A 20 13.44 8.26 16.42
C GLY A 20 11.94 8.51 16.63
N LEU A 21 11.11 8.38 15.58
CA LEU A 21 9.65 8.42 15.67
C LEU A 21 9.05 7.03 15.47
N ALA A 22 7.83 6.84 15.98
CA ALA A 22 7.04 5.62 15.87
C ALA A 22 5.54 5.95 15.94
N ASP A 23 4.69 4.94 15.75
CA ASP A 23 3.28 5.04 16.15
C ASP A 23 3.14 5.06 17.68
N ASP A 24 1.95 5.43 18.17
CA ASP A 24 1.68 5.60 19.61
C ASP A 24 1.85 4.33 20.45
N SER A 25 1.88 3.15 19.82
CA SER A 25 1.98 1.84 20.46
C SER A 25 3.27 1.08 20.08
N GLY A 26 4.17 1.72 19.33
CA GLY A 26 5.33 1.08 18.70
C GLY A 26 6.66 1.70 19.14
N GLU A 27 7.73 1.16 18.57
CA GLU A 27 9.10 1.61 18.78
C GLU A 27 9.72 2.08 17.45
N PRO A 28 10.69 3.01 17.46
CA PRO A 28 11.33 3.50 16.24
C PRO A 28 11.94 2.36 15.41
N SER A 29 11.48 2.22 14.17
CA SER A 29 11.76 1.02 13.34
C SER A 29 12.70 1.26 12.16
N ASP A 30 13.10 2.51 11.86
CA ASP A 30 13.98 2.84 10.74
C ASP A 30 15.33 2.09 10.78
N SER A 31 15.85 1.81 11.99
CA SER A 31 17.09 1.05 12.17
C SER A 31 17.02 -0.38 11.61
N LEU A 32 15.82 -0.92 11.40
CA LEU A 32 15.60 -2.25 10.83
C LEU A 32 15.63 -2.26 9.28
N VAL A 33 15.50 -1.10 8.64
CA VAL A 33 15.39 -0.99 7.16
C VAL A 33 16.55 -1.64 6.42
N PRO A 34 17.84 -1.46 6.80
CA PRO A 34 18.95 -2.15 6.14
C PRO A 34 18.81 -3.69 6.13
N PHE A 35 18.39 -4.28 7.26
CA PHE A 35 18.22 -5.73 7.36
C PHE A 35 17.05 -6.24 6.52
N ILE A 36 15.97 -5.45 6.41
CA ILE A 36 14.82 -5.75 5.55
C ILE A 36 15.25 -5.72 4.08
N LEU A 37 16.03 -4.70 3.68
CA LEU A 37 16.56 -4.56 2.33
C LEU A 37 17.49 -5.73 1.96
N ASP A 38 18.42 -6.10 2.83
CA ASP A 38 19.29 -7.27 2.64
C ASP A 38 18.49 -8.55 2.47
N ALA A 39 17.46 -8.74 3.31
CA ALA A 39 16.57 -9.90 3.23
C ALA A 39 15.76 -9.89 1.94
N ALA A 40 15.26 -8.74 1.51
CA ALA A 40 14.50 -8.61 0.27
C ALA A 40 15.36 -8.96 -0.96
N GLN A 41 16.60 -8.47 -1.00
CA GLN A 41 17.54 -8.76 -2.08
C GLN A 41 17.78 -10.26 -2.25
N ARG A 42 18.00 -11.00 -1.16
CA ARG A 42 18.20 -12.47 -1.20
C ARG A 42 17.04 -13.25 -1.82
N TYR A 43 15.84 -12.67 -1.83
CA TYR A 43 14.63 -13.29 -2.38
C TYR A 43 14.13 -12.60 -3.66
N ALA A 44 14.93 -11.69 -4.24
CA ALA A 44 14.55 -10.87 -5.40
C ALA A 44 13.26 -10.04 -5.19
N ILE A 45 12.99 -9.67 -3.94
CA ILE A 45 11.90 -8.76 -3.57
C ILE A 45 12.43 -7.33 -3.57
N LYS A 46 11.63 -6.39 -4.04
CA LYS A 46 11.90 -4.96 -3.93
C LYS A 46 11.19 -4.34 -2.73
N VAL A 47 11.69 -3.22 -2.22
CA VAL A 47 11.14 -2.50 -1.08
C VAL A 47 10.80 -1.07 -1.48
N ALA A 48 9.51 -0.74 -1.39
CA ALA A 48 8.98 0.62 -1.45
C ALA A 48 8.62 1.09 -0.04
N PHE A 49 8.33 2.38 0.14
CA PHE A 49 8.06 2.95 1.46
C PHE A 49 6.63 3.47 1.56
N HIS A 50 5.98 3.18 2.68
CA HIS A 50 4.67 3.67 3.08
C HIS A 50 4.86 4.65 4.24
N ILE A 51 4.88 5.93 3.91
CA ILE A 51 5.14 7.01 4.85
C ILE A 51 3.91 7.21 5.73
N GLN A 52 4.05 6.87 7.01
CA GLN A 52 2.98 6.96 7.99
C GLN A 52 2.71 8.41 8.41
N PRO A 53 1.55 8.71 9.00
CA PRO A 53 1.34 9.95 9.73
C PRO A 53 2.23 9.95 10.97
N TYR A 54 3.03 11.00 11.12
CA TYR A 54 3.88 11.23 12.29
C TYR A 54 3.71 12.66 12.78
N LYS A 55 4.04 12.90 14.05
CA LYS A 55 3.92 14.22 14.67
C LYS A 55 4.76 15.25 13.90
N GLY A 56 4.12 16.34 13.48
CA GLY A 56 4.77 17.40 12.71
C GLY A 56 4.96 17.09 11.23
N ARG A 57 4.30 16.05 10.68
CA ARG A 57 4.33 15.78 9.24
C ARG A 57 3.70 16.91 8.44
N ASP A 58 4.48 17.45 7.52
CA ASP A 58 4.13 18.49 6.54
C ASP A 58 4.97 18.32 5.26
N ASP A 59 4.82 19.23 4.30
CA ASP A 59 5.56 19.24 3.04
C ASP A 59 7.09 19.32 3.24
N ARG A 60 7.56 20.12 4.20
CA ARG A 60 8.99 20.28 4.50
C ARG A 60 9.63 19.07 5.16
N THR A 61 9.01 18.53 6.20
CA THR A 61 9.53 17.33 6.88
C THR A 61 9.46 16.12 5.95
N VAL A 62 8.44 16.02 5.08
CA VAL A 62 8.41 14.96 4.06
C VAL A 62 9.50 15.17 3.01
N HIS A 63 9.79 16.40 2.58
CA HIS A 63 10.97 16.68 1.74
C HIS A 63 12.25 16.09 2.37
N GLU A 64 12.52 16.44 3.63
CA GLU A 64 13.70 15.97 4.37
C GLU A 64 13.74 14.45 4.48
N ASN A 65 12.60 13.82 4.75
CA ASN A 65 12.48 12.37 4.87
C ASN A 65 12.66 11.64 3.54
N ILE A 66 12.17 12.18 2.43
CA ILE A 66 12.43 11.61 1.10
C ILE A 66 13.91 11.67 0.77
N LYS A 67 14.54 12.82 1.01
CA LYS A 67 16.00 12.96 0.86
C LYS A 67 16.75 11.96 1.73
N TYR A 68 16.39 11.82 3.00
CA TYR A 68 16.98 10.85 3.92
C TYR A 68 16.87 9.41 3.40
N ILE A 69 15.67 8.96 3.03
CA ILE A 69 15.43 7.61 2.53
C ILE A 69 16.24 7.34 1.26
N MET A 70 16.28 8.29 0.34
CA MET A 70 16.99 8.15 -0.92
C MET A 70 18.52 8.18 -0.74
N ASP A 71 19.05 9.09 0.07
CA ASP A 71 20.48 9.17 0.36
C ASP A 71 20.95 7.91 1.12
N LYS A 72 20.17 7.42 2.08
CA LYS A 72 20.56 6.30 2.94
C LYS A 72 20.33 4.93 2.31
N TYR A 73 19.24 4.75 1.55
CA TYR A 73 18.79 3.44 1.07
C TYR A 73 18.69 3.34 -0.46
N GLY A 74 18.67 4.46 -1.19
CA GLY A 74 18.38 4.50 -2.62
C GLY A 74 19.39 3.82 -3.55
N SER A 75 20.60 3.53 -3.04
CA SER A 75 21.64 2.76 -3.74
C SER A 75 21.51 1.24 -3.53
N HIS A 76 20.70 0.79 -2.57
CA HIS A 76 20.54 -0.63 -2.26
C HIS A 76 19.81 -1.36 -3.41
N ALA A 77 20.28 -2.56 -3.80
CA ALA A 77 19.73 -3.26 -4.98
C ALA A 77 18.26 -3.69 -4.83
N ALA A 78 17.79 -3.88 -3.59
CA ALA A 78 16.38 -4.11 -3.28
C ALA A 78 15.51 -2.84 -3.21
N PHE A 79 16.09 -1.64 -3.23
CA PHE A 79 15.30 -0.40 -3.23
C PHE A 79 14.42 -0.34 -4.49
N TYR A 80 13.11 -0.18 -4.32
CA TYR A 80 12.17 -0.23 -5.43
C TYR A 80 12.23 1.05 -6.26
N LYS A 81 12.32 0.87 -7.58
CA LYS A 81 12.12 1.94 -8.55
C LYS A 81 11.07 1.48 -9.56
N TYR A 82 10.04 2.27 -9.69
CA TYR A 82 9.00 2.13 -10.70
C TYR A 82 9.50 2.64 -12.05
N ARG A 83 9.20 1.92 -13.13
CA ARG A 83 9.51 2.35 -14.49
C ARG A 83 8.30 3.07 -15.07
N THR A 84 8.40 4.37 -15.31
CA THR A 84 7.33 5.18 -15.89
C THR A 84 7.12 4.84 -17.37
N SER A 85 5.98 5.28 -17.93
CA SER A 85 5.68 5.19 -19.36
C SER A 85 6.72 5.91 -20.23
N THR A 86 7.37 6.96 -19.71
CA THR A 86 8.48 7.67 -20.36
C THR A 86 9.83 6.94 -20.25
N GLY A 87 9.87 5.78 -19.58
CA GLY A 87 11.07 4.97 -19.39
C GLY A 87 11.96 5.40 -18.23
N ARG A 88 11.61 6.44 -17.48
CA ARG A 88 12.33 6.87 -16.27
C ARG A 88 12.16 5.81 -15.17
N SER A 89 13.20 5.58 -14.38
CA SER A 89 13.15 4.70 -13.21
C SER A 89 13.20 5.55 -11.95
N LEU A 90 12.07 5.66 -11.25
CA LEU A 90 11.88 6.55 -10.10
C LEU A 90 11.49 5.77 -8.85
N PRO A 91 11.97 6.14 -7.65
CA PRO A 91 11.42 5.63 -6.39
C PRO A 91 9.88 5.78 -6.35
N LEU A 92 9.20 4.93 -5.59
CA LEU A 92 7.75 5.05 -5.38
C LEU A 92 7.44 5.08 -3.88
N PHE A 93 6.70 6.11 -3.47
CA PHE A 93 6.30 6.36 -2.09
C PHE A 93 4.77 6.40 -1.97
N TYR A 94 4.24 5.67 -1.00
CA TYR A 94 2.84 5.78 -0.58
C TYR A 94 2.76 6.73 0.61
N ILE A 95 1.83 7.68 0.59
CA ILE A 95 1.61 8.61 1.70
C ILE A 95 0.29 8.22 2.40
N TYR A 96 0.38 7.62 3.59
CA TYR A 96 -0.82 7.26 4.38
C TYR A 96 -1.47 8.51 4.96
N ASP A 97 -2.81 8.57 4.98
CA ASP A 97 -3.59 9.73 5.44
C ASP A 97 -3.10 11.07 4.85
N SER A 98 -2.76 11.06 3.56
CA SER A 98 -2.24 12.24 2.85
C SER A 98 -3.16 13.47 2.94
N TYR A 99 -4.46 13.25 3.12
CA TYR A 99 -5.48 14.29 3.27
C TYR A 99 -5.37 15.08 4.58
N LEU A 100 -4.56 14.65 5.56
CA LEU A 100 -4.30 15.41 6.79
C LEU A 100 -3.43 16.65 6.56
N THR A 101 -2.73 16.71 5.42
CA THR A 101 -1.92 17.86 5.01
C THR A 101 -2.62 18.54 3.81
N PRO A 102 -2.81 19.87 3.83
CA PRO A 102 -3.52 20.58 2.77
C PRO A 102 -2.88 20.39 1.38
N ALA A 103 -3.71 20.40 0.34
CA ALA A 103 -3.25 20.26 -1.04
C ALA A 103 -2.24 21.35 -1.46
N GLU A 104 -2.39 22.58 -0.96
CA GLU A 104 -1.45 23.68 -1.21
C GLU A 104 -0.05 23.42 -0.65
N SER A 105 0.05 22.79 0.52
CA SER A 105 1.34 22.38 1.11
C SER A 105 1.97 21.29 0.24
N TRP A 106 1.19 20.27 -0.14
CA TRP A 106 1.70 19.25 -1.05
C TRP A 106 2.13 19.83 -2.40
N ALA A 107 1.41 20.82 -2.93
CA ALA A 107 1.75 21.45 -4.19
C ALA A 107 3.12 22.16 -4.13
N ASN A 108 3.52 22.70 -2.98
CA ASN A 108 4.86 23.26 -2.80
C ASN A 108 5.99 22.22 -2.99
N LEU A 109 5.70 20.96 -2.72
CA LEU A 109 6.64 19.85 -2.78
C LEU A 109 6.57 19.06 -4.09
N LEU A 110 5.36 18.82 -4.60
CA LEU A 110 5.08 17.85 -5.65
C LEU A 110 4.74 18.47 -7.00
N THR A 111 4.61 19.80 -7.11
CA THR A 111 4.46 20.47 -8.42
C THR A 111 5.80 21.05 -8.90
N PRO A 112 6.08 21.12 -10.20
CA PRO A 112 7.31 21.72 -10.72
C PRO A 112 7.52 23.19 -10.32
N SER A 113 6.43 23.93 -10.08
CA SER A 113 6.45 25.34 -9.65
C SER A 113 6.46 25.51 -8.12
N GLY A 114 6.45 24.41 -7.37
CA GLY A 114 6.41 24.44 -5.91
C GLY A 114 7.67 25.08 -5.31
N SER A 115 7.50 25.77 -4.17
CA SER A 115 8.57 26.56 -3.54
C SER A 115 9.80 25.76 -3.09
N HIS A 116 9.65 24.45 -2.89
CA HIS A 116 10.72 23.52 -2.54
C HIS A 116 10.49 22.16 -3.19
N SER A 117 10.16 22.21 -4.48
CA SER A 117 9.78 21.04 -5.29
C SER A 117 10.85 19.95 -5.32
N LEU A 118 10.42 18.69 -5.28
CA LEU A 118 11.26 17.52 -5.57
C LEU A 118 11.32 17.21 -7.08
N ARG A 119 10.41 17.79 -7.89
CA ARG A 119 10.30 17.47 -9.32
C ARG A 119 11.54 17.91 -10.08
N ASN A 120 12.02 17.05 -10.99
CA ASN A 120 13.25 17.28 -11.77
C ASN A 120 14.52 17.49 -10.92
N THR A 121 14.52 17.03 -9.67
CA THR A 121 15.70 16.98 -8.81
C THR A 121 16.25 15.56 -8.70
N ALA A 122 17.37 15.37 -8.00
CA ALA A 122 17.87 14.04 -7.65
C ALA A 122 16.90 13.24 -6.74
N TYR A 123 15.93 13.93 -6.13
CA TYR A 123 14.95 13.38 -5.19
C TYR A 123 13.54 13.22 -5.79
N ASP A 124 13.43 13.35 -7.11
CA ASP A 124 12.17 13.12 -7.83
C ASP A 124 11.73 11.65 -7.70
N ALA A 125 10.43 11.43 -7.52
CA ALA A 125 9.85 10.13 -7.23
C ALA A 125 8.38 10.07 -7.67
N VAL A 126 7.78 8.89 -7.62
CA VAL A 126 6.33 8.68 -7.81
C VAL A 126 5.66 8.71 -6.44
N PHE A 127 4.72 9.62 -6.23
CA PHE A 127 4.00 9.80 -4.98
C PHE A 127 2.54 9.37 -5.13
N ILE A 128 2.09 8.45 -4.28
CA ILE A 128 0.75 7.87 -4.30
C ILE A 128 -0.02 8.30 -3.04
N ALA A 129 -1.11 9.05 -3.23
CA ALA A 129 -1.97 9.57 -2.15
C ALA A 129 -3.06 8.59 -1.73
N LEU A 130 -3.48 8.63 -0.46
CA LEU A 130 -4.62 7.86 0.01
C LEU A 130 -5.94 8.55 -0.37
N LEU A 131 -6.78 7.85 -1.12
CA LEU A 131 -8.15 8.26 -1.42
C LEU A 131 -9.12 7.67 -0.39
N VAL A 132 -9.81 8.54 0.36
CA VAL A 132 -10.81 8.15 1.37
C VAL A 132 -12.19 8.61 0.95
N GLU A 133 -12.37 9.91 0.76
CA GLU A 133 -13.64 10.52 0.33
C GLU A 133 -13.60 10.88 -1.16
N GLU A 134 -14.77 11.04 -1.78
CA GLU A 134 -14.84 11.40 -3.19
C GLU A 134 -14.19 12.77 -3.49
N GLY A 135 -14.36 13.73 -2.58
CA GLY A 135 -13.81 15.09 -2.72
C GLY A 135 -12.29 15.12 -2.82
N HIS A 136 -11.60 14.19 -2.15
CA HIS A 136 -10.15 14.11 -2.16
C HIS A 136 -9.55 13.89 -3.56
N LYS A 137 -10.32 13.40 -4.56
CA LYS A 137 -9.82 13.25 -5.93
C LYS A 137 -9.25 14.55 -6.50
N ASN A 138 -9.93 15.68 -6.28
CA ASN A 138 -9.51 16.99 -6.78
C ASN A 138 -8.34 17.55 -5.96
N ASP A 139 -8.33 17.30 -4.65
CA ASP A 139 -7.24 17.70 -3.76
C ASP A 139 -5.95 16.96 -4.13
N ILE A 140 -6.04 15.64 -4.38
CA ILE A 140 -4.91 14.81 -4.82
C ILE A 140 -4.34 15.32 -6.15
N LEU A 141 -5.21 15.67 -7.10
CA LEU A 141 -4.80 16.22 -8.39
C LEU A 141 -4.10 17.58 -8.22
N SER A 142 -4.71 18.51 -7.49
CA SER A 142 -4.15 19.86 -7.29
C SER A 142 -2.88 19.87 -6.44
N ALA A 143 -2.73 18.90 -5.54
CA ALA A 143 -1.52 18.66 -4.75
C ALA A 143 -0.32 18.18 -5.59
N GLY A 144 -0.53 17.68 -6.82
CA GLY A 144 0.56 17.23 -7.70
C GLY A 144 1.04 15.80 -7.46
N TYR A 145 0.21 14.94 -6.85
CA TYR A 145 0.49 13.51 -6.74
C TYR A 145 0.51 12.81 -8.10
N ASP A 146 1.24 11.70 -8.20
CA ASP A 146 1.33 10.89 -9.42
C ASP A 146 0.24 9.80 -9.49
N GLY A 147 -0.47 9.57 -8.39
CA GLY A 147 -1.52 8.57 -8.32
C GLY A 147 -2.21 8.48 -6.97
N MET A 148 -3.15 7.55 -6.86
CA MET A 148 -3.89 7.28 -5.64
C MET A 148 -4.10 5.78 -5.37
N TYR A 149 -4.17 5.42 -4.10
CA TYR A 149 -4.47 4.08 -3.59
C TYR A 149 -5.56 4.14 -2.50
N THR A 150 -6.09 2.99 -2.09
CA THR A 150 -7.33 2.93 -1.29
C THR A 150 -7.16 2.31 0.10
N TYR A 151 -6.03 1.66 0.37
CA TYR A 151 -5.60 0.99 1.61
C TYR A 151 -6.59 -0.01 2.23
N PHE A 152 -7.73 0.46 2.75
CA PHE A 152 -8.58 -0.30 3.66
C PHE A 152 -9.08 -1.61 3.06
N ALA A 153 -8.90 -2.71 3.79
CA ALA A 153 -9.36 -4.05 3.40
C ALA A 153 -10.88 -4.20 3.46
N SER A 154 -11.57 -3.37 4.24
CA SER A 154 -13.02 -3.39 4.38
C SER A 154 -13.72 -2.66 3.23
N ASN A 155 -14.27 -3.43 2.30
CA ASN A 155 -15.23 -2.95 1.31
C ASN A 155 -16.40 -2.23 2.00
N GLY A 156 -16.64 -0.98 1.60
CA GLY A 156 -17.68 -0.11 2.17
C GLY A 156 -17.22 0.81 3.30
N PHE A 157 -15.97 0.75 3.75
CA PHE A 157 -15.47 1.60 4.84
C PHE A 157 -15.31 3.06 4.40
N SER A 158 -14.75 3.29 3.21
CA SER A 158 -14.60 4.62 2.62
C SER A 158 -15.09 4.64 1.17
N PHE A 159 -15.19 5.83 0.56
CA PHE A 159 -15.47 5.93 -0.87
C PHE A 159 -14.38 5.19 -1.68
N GLY A 160 -13.10 5.38 -1.31
CA GLY A 160 -11.97 4.72 -1.96
C GLY A 160 -11.97 3.19 -1.79
N SER A 161 -12.31 2.65 -0.62
CA SER A 161 -12.28 1.19 -0.38
C SER A 161 -13.52 0.45 -0.90
N SER A 162 -14.52 1.18 -1.38
CA SER A 162 -15.76 0.58 -1.91
C SER A 162 -15.58 0.14 -3.37
N HIS A 163 -15.60 -1.17 -3.62
CA HIS A 163 -15.29 -1.75 -4.94
C HIS A 163 -16.16 -1.17 -6.08
N GLN A 164 -17.41 -0.81 -5.78
CA GLN A 164 -18.35 -0.22 -6.74
C GLN A 164 -17.85 1.12 -7.33
N ASN A 165 -16.99 1.84 -6.60
CA ASN A 165 -16.46 3.14 -7.01
C ASN A 165 -15.18 3.04 -7.84
N TRP A 166 -14.51 1.88 -7.86
CA TRP A 166 -13.20 1.73 -8.50
C TRP A 166 -13.21 2.03 -10.00
N LYS A 167 -14.31 1.74 -10.70
CA LYS A 167 -14.45 2.12 -12.12
C LYS A 167 -14.43 3.64 -12.29
N ALA A 168 -15.19 4.37 -11.47
CA ALA A 168 -15.23 5.82 -11.54
C ALA A 168 -13.89 6.46 -11.13
N ILE A 169 -13.22 5.90 -10.11
CA ILE A 169 -11.89 6.33 -9.69
C ILE A 169 -10.86 6.11 -10.80
N LYS A 170 -10.86 4.94 -11.44
CA LYS A 170 -9.99 4.64 -12.58
C LYS A 170 -10.24 5.60 -13.75
N THR A 171 -11.50 5.86 -14.11
CA THR A 171 -11.85 6.84 -15.16
C THR A 171 -11.33 8.25 -14.84
N PHE A 172 -11.46 8.69 -13.58
CA PHE A 172 -10.89 9.96 -13.14
C PHE A 172 -9.36 9.98 -13.27
N CYS A 173 -8.69 8.91 -12.83
CA CYS A 173 -7.23 8.80 -12.91
C CYS A 173 -6.75 8.84 -14.36
N ASP A 174 -7.38 8.07 -15.25
CA ASP A 174 -7.03 8.02 -16.67
C ASP A 174 -7.19 9.38 -17.37
N SER A 175 -8.26 10.10 -17.02
CA SER A 175 -8.55 11.42 -17.59
C SER A 175 -7.59 12.52 -17.12
N ASN A 176 -6.89 12.28 -16.01
CA ASN A 176 -5.96 13.23 -15.38
C ASN A 176 -4.51 12.74 -15.33
N ASN A 177 -4.18 11.68 -16.08
CA ASN A 177 -2.85 11.07 -16.11
C ASN A 177 -2.30 10.70 -14.70
N LEU A 178 -3.18 10.17 -13.85
CA LEU A 178 -2.85 9.65 -12.54
C LEU A 178 -2.83 8.11 -12.57
N MET A 179 -1.98 7.51 -11.75
CA MET A 179 -2.02 6.07 -11.51
C MET A 179 -3.12 5.72 -10.50
N PHE A 180 -3.93 4.70 -10.80
CA PHE A 180 -4.82 4.10 -9.81
C PHE A 180 -4.27 2.75 -9.31
N ILE A 181 -4.08 2.64 -7.99
CA ILE A 181 -3.60 1.43 -7.32
C ILE A 181 -4.70 0.93 -6.34
N PRO A 182 -5.66 0.10 -6.79
CA PRO A 182 -6.66 -0.46 -5.88
C PRO A 182 -5.98 -1.35 -4.83
N SER A 183 -6.40 -1.18 -3.57
CA SER A 183 -5.93 -1.99 -2.45
C SER A 183 -6.96 -3.08 -2.12
N VAL A 184 -6.52 -4.33 -2.09
CA VAL A 184 -7.36 -5.50 -1.81
C VAL A 184 -6.94 -6.15 -0.49
N GLY A 185 -7.91 -6.69 0.27
CA GLY A 185 -7.60 -7.39 1.51
C GLY A 185 -8.41 -8.68 1.67
N PRO A 186 -7.91 -9.66 2.45
CA PRO A 186 -8.54 -10.97 2.59
C PRO A 186 -9.76 -10.98 3.52
N GLY A 187 -9.96 -9.90 4.27
CA GLY A 187 -10.99 -9.67 5.26
C GLY A 187 -10.51 -8.62 6.26
N TYR A 188 -11.29 -8.39 7.31
CA TYR A 188 -10.96 -7.41 8.35
C TYR A 188 -11.63 -7.78 9.66
N ILE A 189 -10.89 -7.70 10.76
CA ILE A 189 -11.41 -7.81 12.13
C ILE A 189 -10.38 -7.24 13.12
N ASP A 190 -10.70 -6.11 13.73
CA ASP A 190 -9.82 -5.40 14.69
C ASP A 190 -10.40 -5.35 16.11
N THR A 191 -11.51 -6.04 16.36
CA THR A 191 -12.27 -5.96 17.63
C THR A 191 -11.47 -6.36 18.87
N SER A 192 -10.30 -6.98 18.70
CA SER A 192 -9.39 -7.27 19.82
C SER A 192 -8.69 -6.04 20.39
N ILE A 193 -8.55 -4.97 19.60
CA ILE A 193 -8.01 -3.67 20.02
C ILE A 193 -9.03 -2.54 19.89
N ARG A 194 -10.05 -2.69 19.03
CA ARG A 194 -11.16 -1.74 18.86
C ARG A 194 -12.53 -2.44 18.98
N PRO A 195 -12.97 -2.84 20.20
CA PRO A 195 -14.20 -3.62 20.39
C PRO A 195 -15.46 -2.96 19.80
N TRP A 196 -15.46 -1.63 19.67
CA TRP A 196 -16.54 -0.84 19.10
C TRP A 196 -16.62 -0.88 17.56
N ASN A 197 -15.60 -1.40 16.86
CA ASN A 197 -15.46 -1.30 15.40
C ASN A 197 -16.02 -2.52 14.63
N ASN A 198 -16.88 -3.33 15.28
CA ASN A 198 -17.39 -4.57 14.69
C ASN A 198 -18.15 -4.37 13.36
N HIS A 199 -18.76 -3.20 13.13
CA HIS A 199 -19.49 -2.88 11.89
C HIS A 199 -18.59 -2.93 10.63
N ASN A 200 -17.28 -2.74 10.79
CA ASN A 200 -16.29 -2.85 9.72
C ASN A 200 -15.72 -4.26 9.54
N THR A 201 -16.11 -5.22 10.38
CA THR A 201 -15.66 -6.62 10.25
C THR A 201 -16.14 -7.22 8.93
N ARG A 202 -15.25 -7.94 8.27
CA ARG A 202 -15.50 -8.66 7.01
C ARG A 202 -14.94 -10.06 7.15
N ASN A 203 -15.83 -11.04 7.26
CA ASN A 203 -15.44 -12.44 7.29
C ASN A 203 -14.74 -12.81 6.00
N ARG A 204 -13.69 -13.63 6.09
CA ARG A 204 -12.91 -14.03 4.92
C ARG A 204 -13.66 -14.99 3.99
N VAL A 205 -14.70 -15.66 4.51
CA VAL A 205 -15.55 -16.64 3.82
C VAL A 205 -14.71 -17.63 3.01
N ASN A 206 -13.73 -18.26 3.68
CA ASN A 206 -12.80 -19.22 3.09
C ASN A 206 -12.14 -18.69 1.80
N GLY A 207 -11.68 -17.45 1.82
CA GLY A 207 -11.01 -16.80 0.68
C GLY A 207 -11.95 -16.10 -0.30
N LYS A 208 -13.27 -16.34 -0.28
CA LYS A 208 -14.18 -15.76 -1.26
C LYS A 208 -14.22 -14.23 -1.19
N TYR A 209 -14.11 -13.66 0.00
CA TYR A 209 -14.03 -12.20 0.19
C TYR A 209 -12.83 -11.62 -0.57
N TYR A 210 -11.67 -12.28 -0.44
CA TYR A 210 -10.43 -11.86 -1.09
C TYR A 210 -10.52 -11.96 -2.62
N GLU A 211 -11.05 -13.08 -3.13
CA GLU A 211 -11.22 -13.29 -4.57
C GLU A 211 -12.18 -12.27 -5.18
N THR A 212 -13.25 -11.90 -4.47
CA THR A 212 -14.16 -10.84 -4.91
C THR A 212 -13.45 -9.48 -5.01
N ALA A 213 -12.58 -9.15 -4.05
CA ALA A 213 -11.79 -7.92 -4.11
C ALA A 213 -10.77 -7.94 -5.26
N LEU A 214 -10.05 -9.06 -5.43
CA LEU A 214 -9.09 -9.24 -6.53
C LEU A 214 -9.76 -9.16 -7.90
N GLN A 215 -10.90 -9.82 -8.09
CA GLN A 215 -11.69 -9.73 -9.33
C GLN A 215 -12.12 -8.29 -9.63
N ALA A 216 -12.61 -7.56 -8.61
CA ALA A 216 -13.02 -6.17 -8.79
C ALA A 216 -11.83 -5.27 -9.16
N ALA A 217 -10.66 -5.51 -8.56
CA ALA A 217 -9.43 -4.77 -8.86
C ALA A 217 -8.97 -5.03 -10.29
N LEU A 218 -8.92 -6.28 -10.74
CA LEU A 218 -8.48 -6.61 -12.10
C LEU A 218 -9.44 -6.08 -13.18
N THR A 219 -10.74 -6.00 -12.88
CA THR A 219 -11.76 -5.48 -13.82
C THR A 219 -11.49 -4.04 -14.27
N VAL A 220 -10.88 -3.22 -13.41
CA VAL A 220 -10.54 -1.82 -13.76
C VAL A 220 -9.17 -1.67 -14.43
N ARG A 221 -8.51 -2.78 -14.77
CA ARG A 221 -7.23 -2.82 -15.49
C ARG A 221 -6.14 -1.90 -14.88
N PRO A 222 -5.82 -2.05 -13.58
CA PRO A 222 -4.82 -1.23 -12.93
C PRO A 222 -3.42 -1.65 -13.35
N GLU A 223 -2.46 -0.73 -13.24
CA GLU A 223 -1.06 -1.07 -13.50
C GLU A 223 -0.40 -1.82 -12.34
N ILE A 224 -0.83 -1.49 -11.11
CA ILE A 224 -0.38 -2.06 -9.85
C ILE A 224 -1.62 -2.38 -9.01
N VAL A 225 -1.61 -3.53 -8.34
CA VAL A 225 -2.57 -3.86 -7.26
C VAL A 225 -1.78 -3.91 -5.95
N SER A 226 -2.27 -3.24 -4.90
CA SER A 226 -1.69 -3.36 -3.57
C SER A 226 -2.52 -4.32 -2.71
N ILE A 227 -1.84 -5.05 -1.81
CA ILE A 227 -2.48 -6.01 -0.91
C ILE A 227 -2.37 -5.49 0.52
N THR A 228 -3.51 -5.29 1.15
CA THR A 228 -3.64 -4.94 2.56
C THR A 228 -4.11 -6.18 3.32
N SER A 229 -3.20 -6.93 3.96
CA SER A 229 -1.78 -6.64 4.19
C SER A 229 -0.95 -7.93 4.23
N PHE A 230 0.39 -7.82 4.28
CA PHE A 230 1.20 -8.99 4.63
C PHE A 230 0.92 -9.45 6.06
N ASN A 231 1.08 -8.55 7.05
CA ASN A 231 1.13 -8.88 8.47
C ASN A 231 0.56 -7.81 9.41
N GLU A 232 -0.47 -7.05 9.01
CA GLU A 232 -1.21 -6.16 9.92
C GLU A 232 -2.18 -6.99 10.78
N TRP A 233 -1.60 -7.75 11.72
CA TRP A 233 -2.31 -8.73 12.55
C TRP A 233 -3.37 -8.08 13.45
N HIS A 234 -3.15 -6.83 13.86
CA HIS A 234 -4.07 -6.07 14.71
C HIS A 234 -5.44 -5.89 14.07
N GLU A 235 -5.47 -5.78 12.74
CA GLU A 235 -6.69 -5.55 11.96
C GLU A 235 -7.21 -6.80 11.25
N GLY A 236 -6.53 -7.95 11.44
CA GLY A 236 -6.97 -9.21 10.85
C GLY A 236 -6.91 -9.21 9.31
N THR A 237 -6.08 -8.36 8.69
CA THR A 237 -5.95 -8.21 7.23
C THR A 237 -4.79 -9.00 6.63
N GLN A 238 -3.99 -9.68 7.46
CA GLN A 238 -2.77 -10.39 7.07
C GLN A 238 -3.04 -11.55 6.08
N ILE A 239 -2.16 -11.71 5.10
CA ILE A 239 -2.04 -12.94 4.29
C ILE A 239 -0.92 -13.88 4.79
N GLU A 240 -0.09 -13.42 5.72
CA GLU A 240 0.90 -14.24 6.42
C GLU A 240 0.25 -15.49 7.03
N LYS A 241 1.02 -16.60 7.07
CA LYS A 241 0.51 -17.88 7.57
C LYS A 241 -0.08 -17.75 8.99
N ALA A 242 -1.31 -18.21 9.17
CA ALA A 242 -1.96 -18.32 10.48
C ALA A 242 -2.25 -19.78 10.82
N VAL A 243 -2.14 -20.12 12.11
CA VAL A 243 -2.42 -21.47 12.63
C VAL A 243 -3.48 -21.40 13.72
N PRO A 244 -4.30 -22.46 13.88
CA PRO A 244 -5.25 -22.55 14.99
C PRO A 244 -4.57 -22.39 16.35
N LYS A 245 -5.14 -21.56 17.21
CA LYS A 245 -4.65 -21.37 18.59
C LYS A 245 -5.79 -21.18 19.56
N LYS A 246 -5.74 -21.90 20.67
CA LYS A 246 -6.63 -21.74 21.82
C LYS A 246 -5.79 -21.51 23.08
N THR A 247 -6.21 -20.56 23.89
CA THR A 247 -5.76 -20.35 25.28
C THR A 247 -6.95 -20.58 26.22
N LEU A 248 -6.73 -20.42 27.54
CA LEU A 248 -7.81 -20.53 28.52
C LEU A 248 -8.91 -19.47 28.31
N THR A 249 -8.53 -18.29 27.85
CA THR A 249 -9.42 -17.11 27.76
C THR A 249 -9.77 -16.74 26.32
N ARG A 250 -9.13 -17.34 25.31
CA ARG A 250 -9.29 -16.92 23.91
C ARG A 250 -9.21 -18.09 22.94
N LEU A 251 -10.19 -18.15 22.05
CA LEU A 251 -10.11 -18.90 20.80
C LEU A 251 -9.73 -17.92 19.68
N TYR A 252 -8.60 -18.13 19.03
CA TYR A 252 -8.18 -17.31 17.89
C TYR A 252 -8.86 -17.80 16.62
N LEU A 253 -9.19 -16.86 15.73
CA LEU A 253 -9.61 -17.20 14.37
C LEU A 253 -8.41 -17.75 13.60
N ASP A 254 -8.70 -18.64 12.66
CA ASP A 254 -7.71 -19.31 11.83
C ASP A 254 -8.25 -19.50 10.40
N TYR A 255 -7.54 -20.30 9.59
CA TYR A 255 -7.84 -20.51 8.18
C TYR A 255 -8.48 -21.88 7.90
N LEU A 256 -8.88 -22.63 8.93
CA LEU A 256 -9.52 -23.94 8.74
C LEU A 256 -10.82 -23.81 7.92
N PRO A 257 -11.16 -24.83 7.10
CA PRO A 257 -10.48 -26.13 6.97
C PRO A 257 -9.24 -26.12 6.06
N HIS A 258 -8.81 -24.95 5.58
CA HIS A 258 -7.66 -24.82 4.70
C HIS A 258 -6.33 -24.77 5.47
N GLN A 259 -5.23 -24.91 4.72
CA GLN A 259 -3.87 -24.86 5.27
C GLN A 259 -3.46 -23.43 5.66
N PRO A 260 -2.46 -23.27 6.56
CA PRO A 260 -1.99 -21.97 7.01
C PRO A 260 -1.57 -21.01 5.88
N ASN A 261 -1.16 -21.54 4.73
CA ASN A 261 -0.68 -20.79 3.57
C ASN A 261 -1.77 -20.47 2.53
N MET A 262 -3.05 -20.74 2.81
CA MET A 262 -4.15 -20.55 1.85
C MET A 262 -4.15 -19.17 1.17
N TYR A 263 -3.95 -18.09 1.94
CA TYR A 263 -3.98 -16.73 1.38
C TYR A 263 -2.77 -16.44 0.50
N LEU A 264 -1.60 -17.03 0.80
CA LEU A 264 -0.43 -16.94 -0.09
C LEU A 264 -0.68 -17.66 -1.42
N GLU A 265 -1.30 -18.85 -1.38
CA GLU A 265 -1.67 -19.61 -2.58
C GLU A 265 -2.71 -18.86 -3.43
N LEU A 266 -3.72 -18.27 -2.78
CA LEU A 266 -4.68 -17.39 -3.42
C LEU A 266 -4.00 -16.20 -4.09
N THR A 267 -3.13 -15.49 -3.37
CA THR A 267 -2.40 -14.35 -3.94
C THR A 267 -1.56 -14.77 -5.14
N ARG A 268 -0.83 -15.90 -5.08
CA ARG A 268 -0.07 -16.40 -6.23
C ARG A 268 -0.95 -16.62 -7.45
N ARG A 269 -2.06 -17.35 -7.30
CA ARG A 269 -2.99 -17.64 -8.41
C ARG A 269 -3.49 -16.37 -9.08
N TRP A 270 -3.85 -15.36 -8.29
CA TRP A 270 -4.33 -14.08 -8.81
C TRP A 270 -3.22 -13.19 -9.38
N ALA A 271 -2.01 -13.24 -8.82
CA ALA A 271 -0.85 -12.54 -9.39
C ALA A 271 -0.47 -13.10 -10.77
N GLU A 272 -0.50 -14.42 -10.94
CA GLU A 272 -0.30 -15.08 -12.23
C GLU A 272 -1.41 -14.73 -13.23
N HIS A 273 -2.67 -14.70 -12.78
CA HIS A 273 -3.79 -14.27 -13.61
C HIS A 273 -3.65 -12.80 -14.03
N PHE A 274 -3.32 -11.91 -13.09
CA PHE A 274 -3.07 -10.49 -13.35
C PHE A 274 -1.94 -10.28 -14.37
N SER A 275 -0.84 -11.01 -14.24
CA SER A 275 0.28 -10.92 -15.19
C SER A 275 -0.16 -11.27 -16.61
N LYS A 276 -0.94 -12.35 -16.78
CA LYS A 276 -1.45 -12.78 -18.08
C LYS A 276 -2.44 -11.77 -18.68
N GLU A 277 -3.36 -11.25 -17.87
CA GLU A 277 -4.30 -10.22 -18.30
C GLU A 277 -3.57 -8.94 -18.73
N LYS A 278 -2.54 -8.52 -17.98
CA LYS A 278 -1.75 -7.33 -18.29
C LYS A 278 -1.00 -7.45 -19.62
N GLU A 279 -0.47 -8.63 -19.95
CA GLU A 279 0.11 -8.90 -21.28
C GLU A 279 -0.92 -8.74 -22.41
N GLN A 280 -2.17 -9.16 -22.18
CA GLN A 280 -3.25 -9.01 -23.15
C GLN A 280 -3.74 -7.58 -23.32
N TRP A 281 -3.74 -6.77 -22.25
CA TRP A 281 -4.17 -5.36 -22.34
C TRP A 281 -3.16 -4.47 -23.06
N LEU A 282 -1.91 -4.91 -23.18
CA LEU A 282 -0.82 -4.20 -23.85
C LEU A 282 -0.64 -4.60 -25.32
N MET A 283 -1.38 -5.62 -25.79
CA MET A 283 -1.52 -5.98 -27.21
C MET A 283 -2.68 -5.20 -27.85
#